data_AF-A0A067MDI9-F1
#
_entry.id   AF-A0A067MDI9-F1
#
_cell.length_a   1.000
_cell.length_b   1.000
_cell.length_c   1.000
_cell.angle_alpha   90.00
_cell.angle_beta   90.00
_cell.angle_gamma   90.00
#
_symmetry.space_group_name_H-M   'P 1'
#
loop_
_entity.id
_entity.type
_entity.pdbx_description
1 polymer ?
#
loop_
_entity_poly.entity_id
_entity_poly.type
_entity_poly.pdbx_seq_one_letter_code
_entity_poly.pdbx_strand_id
1 'polypeptide(L)'
;MTASFVAFLIESCSDSFQKMLNNKFCHDMAAANTDREIENVLKGFKWYMVQDYFYCEELMRVDAARASNAPTSADVLEGAKHVSKSYEYAQSQLDLCEKSMGIPKDKALAAERDKATKSYVQFEVSTAQDLDWISSKIATIPCIQGYYKIAKKMERESKKKDTVWYQNWVVPNSDWSYCESQILV
;
A
#
# COMPACT_ATOMS: atom_id res chain seq x y z
N MET A 1 20.20 -16.78 -16.80
CA MET A 1 18.84 -16.25 -16.62
C MET A 1 18.93 -14.74 -16.69
N THR A 2 18.24 -14.12 -17.64
CA THR A 2 18.07 -12.66 -17.64
C THR A 2 17.20 -12.27 -16.44
N ALA A 3 17.60 -11.25 -15.69
CA ALA A 3 16.76 -10.70 -14.63
C ALA A 3 15.45 -10.17 -15.24
N SER A 4 14.33 -10.31 -14.53
CA SER A 4 13.06 -9.73 -14.98
C SER A 4 13.17 -8.21 -15.03
N PHE A 5 12.35 -7.55 -15.86
CA PHE A 5 12.32 -6.09 -15.95
C PHE A 5 12.05 -5.45 -14.58
N VAL A 6 11.15 -6.03 -13.78
CA VAL A 6 10.88 -5.60 -12.40
C VAL A 6 12.12 -5.72 -11.51
N ALA A 7 12.86 -6.82 -11.61
CA ALA A 7 14.09 -7.00 -10.84
C ALA A 7 15.14 -5.96 -11.21
N PHE A 8 15.29 -5.67 -12.51
CA PHE A 8 16.17 -4.62 -13.02
C PHE A 8 15.81 -3.23 -12.47
N LEU A 9 14.51 -2.87 -12.45
CA LEU A 9 14.05 -1.60 -11.91
C LEU A 9 14.35 -1.46 -10.41
N ILE A 10 14.10 -2.52 -9.64
CA ILE A 10 14.39 -2.55 -8.20
C ILE A 10 15.91 -2.42 -7.96
N GLU A 11 16.73 -3.13 -8.73
CA GLU A 11 18.19 -3.06 -8.62
C GLU A 11 18.72 -1.66 -8.95
N SER A 12 18.17 -1.03 -9.99
CA SER A 12 18.52 0.33 -10.41
C SER A 12 18.16 1.40 -9.36
N CYS A 13 17.20 1.11 -8.48
CA CYS A 13 16.78 1.99 -7.39
C CYS A 13 17.12 1.41 -6.00
N SER A 14 18.13 0.54 -5.93
CA SER A 14 18.40 -0.29 -4.75
C SER A 14 18.59 0.51 -3.46
N ASP A 15 19.29 1.64 -3.48
CA ASP A 15 19.49 2.48 -2.29
C ASP A 15 18.17 2.94 -1.66
N SER A 16 17.26 3.50 -2.47
CA SER A 16 15.95 3.96 -2.01
C SER A 16 15.07 2.78 -1.60
N PHE A 17 15.10 1.69 -2.37
CA PHE A 17 14.33 0.50 -2.07
C PHE A 17 14.77 -0.14 -0.74
N GLN A 18 16.08 -0.24 -0.48
CA GLN A 18 16.61 -0.76 0.78
C GLN A 18 16.27 0.13 1.98
N LYS A 19 16.25 1.46 1.81
CA LYS A 19 15.76 2.37 2.87
C LYS A 19 14.30 2.11 3.21
N MET A 20 13.46 1.90 2.21
CA MET A 20 12.05 1.54 2.42
C MET A 20 11.92 0.19 3.15
N LEU A 21 12.64 -0.85 2.72
CA LEU A 21 12.59 -2.18 3.33
C LEU A 21 13.09 -2.23 4.79
N ASN A 22 13.93 -1.27 5.17
CA ASN A 22 14.51 -1.18 6.51
C ASN A 22 13.95 -0.01 7.31
N ASN A 23 12.72 0.43 7.00
CA ASN A 23 12.06 1.50 7.73
C ASN A 23 11.89 1.13 9.21
N LYS A 24 12.29 2.05 10.10
CA LYS A 24 12.22 1.88 11.56
C LYS A 24 10.80 1.56 12.04
N PHE A 25 9.78 2.15 11.42
CA PHE A 25 8.37 1.93 11.76
C PHE A 25 7.99 0.44 11.73
N CYS A 26 8.32 -0.24 10.64
CA CYS A 26 8.04 -1.67 10.47
C CYS A 26 8.91 -2.53 11.40
N HIS A 27 10.17 -2.14 11.58
CA HIS A 27 11.08 -2.84 12.49
C HIS A 27 10.60 -2.77 13.95
N ASP A 28 10.20 -1.60 14.42
CA ASP A 28 9.69 -1.42 15.78
C ASP A 28 8.42 -2.24 16.02
N MET A 29 7.50 -2.29 15.04
CA MET A 29 6.31 -3.13 15.10
C MET A 29 6.63 -4.63 15.16
N ALA A 30 7.63 -5.10 14.42
CA ALA A 30 8.07 -6.49 14.50
C ALA A 30 8.79 -6.80 15.82
N ALA A 31 9.58 -5.86 16.35
CA ALA A 31 10.37 -6.06 17.56
C ALA A 31 9.56 -5.93 18.86
N ALA A 32 8.44 -5.21 18.85
CA ALA A 32 7.61 -4.99 20.04
C ALA A 32 7.18 -6.31 20.70
N ASN A 33 7.49 -6.46 21.98
CA ASN A 33 7.28 -7.71 22.71
C ASN A 33 6.58 -7.53 24.06
N THR A 34 6.74 -6.36 24.68
CA THR A 34 6.07 -5.98 25.94
C THR A 34 4.82 -5.14 25.66
N ASP A 35 3.85 -5.16 26.58
CA ASP A 35 2.60 -4.39 26.44
C ASP A 35 2.86 -2.90 26.22
N ARG A 36 3.88 -2.34 26.90
CA ARG A 36 4.27 -0.93 26.74
C ARG A 36 4.82 -0.64 25.34
N GLU A 37 5.65 -1.52 24.78
CA GLU A 37 6.18 -1.35 23.42
C GLU A 37 5.06 -1.47 22.38
N ILE A 38 4.18 -2.45 22.58
CA ILE A 38 2.99 -2.67 21.73
C ILE A 38 2.10 -1.42 21.73
N GLU A 39 1.81 -0.86 22.90
CA GLU A 39 1.00 0.36 23.02
C GLU A 39 1.66 1.56 22.29
N ASN A 40 2.98 1.68 22.39
CA ASN A 40 3.71 2.77 21.74
C ASN A 40 3.63 2.69 20.22
N VAL A 41 3.89 1.51 19.64
CA VAL A 41 3.84 1.34 18.17
C VAL A 41 2.41 1.37 17.64
N LEU A 42 1.42 0.93 18.43
CA LEU A 42 0.01 0.92 18.06
C LEU A 42 -0.50 2.33 17.72
N LYS A 43 -0.06 3.37 18.43
CA LYS A 43 -0.45 4.76 18.14
C LYS A 43 0.00 5.18 16.74
N GLY A 44 1.24 4.84 16.37
CA GLY A 44 1.77 5.06 15.03
C GLY A 44 1.03 4.24 13.97
N PHE A 45 0.74 2.98 14.25
CA PHE A 45 -0.03 2.11 13.35
C PHE A 45 -1.44 2.64 13.07
N LYS A 46 -2.17 3.08 14.12
CA LYS A 46 -3.49 3.70 13.96
C LYS A 46 -3.45 4.95 13.07
N TRP A 47 -2.45 5.81 13.27
CA TRP A 47 -2.26 6.98 12.41
C TRP A 47 -1.96 6.58 10.97
N TYR A 48 -1.06 5.62 10.77
CA TYR A 48 -0.70 5.10 9.46
C TYR A 48 -1.93 4.55 8.71
N MET A 49 -2.78 3.74 9.35
CA MET A 49 -3.96 3.15 8.70
C MET A 49 -4.98 4.20 8.23
N VAL A 50 -5.10 5.33 8.94
CA VAL A 50 -5.94 6.44 8.47
C VAL A 50 -5.34 7.09 7.22
N GLN A 51 -4.02 7.25 7.16
CA GLN A 51 -3.35 7.75 5.94
C GLN A 51 -3.41 6.74 4.79
N ASP A 52 -3.31 5.45 5.10
CA ASP A 52 -3.43 4.36 4.14
C ASP A 52 -4.83 4.32 3.51
N TYR A 53 -5.90 4.58 4.28
CA TYR A 53 -7.24 4.79 3.73
C TYR A 53 -7.26 5.92 2.69
N PHE A 54 -6.68 7.09 2.99
CA PHE A 54 -6.66 8.20 2.04
C PHE A 54 -5.83 7.88 0.79
N TYR A 55 -4.73 7.15 0.93
CA TYR A 55 -3.98 6.65 -0.22
C TYR A 55 -4.83 5.69 -1.07
N CYS A 56 -5.48 4.71 -0.45
CA CYS A 56 -6.31 3.71 -1.14
C CYS A 56 -7.52 4.35 -1.84
N GLU A 57 -8.13 5.37 -1.23
CA GLU A 57 -9.22 6.12 -1.86
C GLU A 57 -8.78 6.79 -3.16
N GLU A 58 -7.57 7.36 -3.18
CA GLU A 58 -7.05 8.05 -4.35
C GLU A 58 -6.56 7.10 -5.46
N LEU A 59 -6.30 5.82 -5.15
CA LEU A 59 -6.04 4.80 -6.17
C LEU A 59 -7.18 4.71 -7.20
N MET A 60 -8.42 4.99 -6.80
CA MET A 60 -9.54 5.08 -7.75
C MET A 60 -9.28 6.12 -8.85
N ARG A 61 -8.68 7.27 -8.50
CA ARG A 61 -8.35 8.32 -9.46
C ARG A 61 -7.17 7.93 -10.33
N VAL A 62 -6.16 7.30 -9.74
CA VAL A 62 -5.00 6.76 -10.47
C VAL A 62 -5.47 5.73 -11.50
N ASP A 63 -6.32 4.79 -11.10
CA ASP A 63 -6.85 3.74 -11.96
C ASP A 63 -7.75 4.30 -13.05
N ALA A 64 -8.58 5.32 -12.74
CA ALA A 64 -9.41 5.98 -13.73
C ALA A 64 -8.57 6.71 -14.79
N ALA A 65 -7.55 7.45 -14.36
CA ALA A 65 -6.62 8.12 -15.26
C ALA A 65 -5.87 7.10 -16.15
N ARG A 66 -5.32 6.05 -15.54
CA ARG A 66 -4.64 4.97 -16.25
C ARG A 66 -5.56 4.29 -17.27
N ALA A 67 -6.79 3.98 -16.88
CA ALA A 67 -7.78 3.36 -17.76
C ALA A 67 -8.09 4.24 -18.98
N SER A 68 -8.21 5.56 -18.78
CA SER A 68 -8.48 6.50 -19.87
C SER A 68 -7.34 6.60 -20.90
N ASN A 69 -6.11 6.34 -20.47
CA ASN A 69 -4.90 6.37 -21.30
C ASN A 69 -4.50 4.98 -21.83
N ALA A 70 -5.33 3.95 -21.63
CA ALA A 70 -5.00 2.59 -22.00
C ALA A 70 -5.03 2.36 -23.53
N PRO A 71 -4.15 1.50 -24.08
CA PRO A 71 -3.92 1.41 -25.52
C PRO A 71 -5.02 0.68 -26.29
N THR A 72 -5.80 -0.18 -25.63
CA THR A 72 -6.89 -0.93 -26.26
C THR A 72 -8.19 -0.83 -25.46
N SER A 73 -9.33 -1.05 -26.12
CA SER A 73 -10.63 -1.10 -25.44
C SER A 73 -10.73 -2.22 -24.40
N ALA A 74 -9.97 -3.31 -24.55
CA ALA A 74 -9.89 -4.37 -23.55
C ALA A 74 -9.20 -3.87 -22.28
N ASP A 75 -8.09 -3.14 -22.42
CA ASP A 75 -7.36 -2.55 -21.29
C ASP A 75 -8.19 -1.45 -20.59
N VAL A 76 -8.99 -0.69 -21.35
CA VAL A 76 -9.94 0.27 -20.77
C VAL A 76 -10.99 -0.44 -19.90
N LEU A 77 -11.56 -1.55 -20.41
CA LEU A 77 -12.55 -2.34 -19.67
C LEU A 77 -11.95 -2.96 -18.41
N GLU A 78 -10.70 -3.43 -18.47
CA GLU A 78 -9.97 -3.92 -17.31
C GLU A 78 -9.72 -2.80 -16.28
N GLY A 79 -9.21 -1.65 -16.73
CA GLY A 79 -9.01 -0.49 -15.87
C GLY A 79 -10.29 -0.01 -15.18
N ALA A 80 -11.43 -0.04 -15.87
CA ALA A 80 -12.72 0.31 -15.27
C ALA A 80 -13.12 -0.64 -14.12
N LYS A 81 -12.82 -1.93 -14.22
CA LYS A 81 -13.01 -2.89 -13.12
C LYS A 81 -12.10 -2.56 -11.94
N HIS A 82 -10.89 -2.08 -12.22
CA HIS A 82 -9.91 -1.74 -11.19
C HIS A 82 -10.35 -0.52 -10.37
N VAL A 83 -10.96 0.48 -10.99
CA VAL A 83 -11.57 1.61 -10.27
C VAL A 83 -12.58 1.13 -9.22
N SER A 84 -13.45 0.16 -9.58
CA SER A 84 -14.42 -0.41 -8.63
C SER A 84 -13.73 -1.17 -7.49
N LYS A 85 -12.71 -1.98 -7.80
CA LYS A 85 -11.95 -2.71 -6.78
C LYS A 85 -11.21 -1.76 -5.83
N SER A 86 -10.63 -0.68 -6.33
CA SER A 86 -9.95 0.33 -5.51
C SER A 86 -10.92 1.04 -4.57
N TYR A 87 -12.16 1.29 -4.99
CA TYR A 87 -13.22 1.78 -4.09
C TYR A 87 -13.51 0.78 -2.97
N GLU A 88 -13.80 -0.47 -3.33
CA GLU A 88 -14.11 -1.53 -2.36
C GLU A 88 -12.97 -1.72 -1.37
N TYR A 89 -11.73 -1.66 -1.86
CA TYR A 89 -10.54 -1.75 -1.04
C TYR A 89 -10.41 -0.57 -0.06
N ALA A 90 -10.59 0.67 -0.51
CA ALA A 90 -10.58 1.84 0.36
C ALA A 90 -11.66 1.75 1.45
N GLN A 91 -12.87 1.30 1.12
CA GLN A 91 -13.93 1.08 2.11
C GLN A 91 -13.54 0.00 3.12
N SER A 92 -12.85 -1.07 2.68
CA SER A 92 -12.34 -2.09 3.59
C SER A 92 -11.29 -1.55 4.58
N GLN A 93 -10.42 -0.62 4.15
CA GLN A 93 -9.45 0.04 5.03
C GLN A 93 -10.13 0.95 6.05
N LEU A 94 -11.17 1.68 5.63
CA LEU A 94 -11.98 2.50 6.53
C LEU A 94 -12.73 1.63 7.56
N ASP A 95 -13.24 0.48 7.14
CA ASP A 95 -13.85 -0.52 8.02
C ASP A 95 -12.85 -1.09 9.04
N LEU A 96 -11.61 -1.35 8.64
CA LEU A 96 -10.55 -1.82 9.54
C LEU A 96 -10.21 -0.78 10.62
N CYS A 97 -10.18 0.51 10.26
CA CYS A 97 -10.01 1.61 11.22
C CYS A 97 -11.01 1.53 12.37
N GLU A 98 -12.28 1.28 12.07
CA GLU A 98 -13.33 1.16 13.08
C GLU A 98 -13.27 -0.19 13.81
N LYS A 99 -13.34 -1.30 13.07
CA LYS A 99 -13.54 -2.64 13.64
C LYS A 99 -12.32 -3.15 14.41
N SER A 100 -11.12 -2.90 13.90
CA SER A 100 -9.88 -3.46 14.45
C SER A 100 -9.13 -2.47 15.34
N MET A 101 -9.37 -1.17 15.18
CA MET A 101 -8.62 -0.12 15.87
C MET A 101 -9.49 0.83 16.70
N GLY A 102 -10.82 0.73 16.62
CA GLY A 102 -11.74 1.57 17.38
C GLY A 102 -11.71 3.05 16.99
N ILE A 103 -11.33 3.35 15.74
CA ILE A 103 -11.32 4.70 15.18
C ILE A 103 -12.67 4.90 14.46
N PRO A 104 -13.58 5.74 14.99
CA PRO A 104 -14.86 5.98 14.32
C PRO A 104 -14.65 6.50 12.90
N LYS A 105 -15.48 6.04 11.94
CA LYS A 105 -15.31 6.41 10.54
C LYS A 105 -15.38 7.91 10.28
N ASP A 106 -16.30 8.60 10.95
CA ASP A 106 -16.42 10.06 10.87
C ASP A 106 -15.12 10.77 11.33
N LYS A 107 -14.43 10.21 12.33
CA LYS A 107 -13.12 10.71 12.78
C LYS A 107 -12.00 10.42 11.80
N ALA A 108 -11.98 9.23 11.19
CA ALA A 108 -11.01 8.90 10.14
C ALA A 108 -11.19 9.81 8.91
N LEU A 109 -12.43 10.02 8.47
CA LEU A 109 -12.78 10.88 7.34
C LEU A 109 -12.45 12.36 7.59
N ALA A 110 -12.59 12.82 8.84
CA ALA A 110 -12.27 14.19 9.23
C ALA A 110 -10.77 14.42 9.52
N ALA A 111 -9.94 13.39 9.47
CA ALA A 111 -8.52 13.51 9.74
C ALA A 111 -7.80 14.30 8.65
N GLU A 112 -6.73 14.99 9.03
CA GLU A 112 -5.89 15.67 8.04
C GLU A 112 -5.06 14.65 7.24
N ARG A 113 -5.15 14.76 5.92
CA ARG A 113 -4.26 14.05 4.99
C ARG A 113 -2.83 14.60 5.11
N ASP A 114 -1.90 13.72 5.43
CA ASP A 114 -0.49 14.06 5.59
C ASP A 114 0.14 14.54 4.26
N LYS A 115 1.18 15.37 4.37
CA LYS A 115 1.90 15.89 3.21
C LYS A 115 2.53 14.76 2.38
N ALA A 116 3.09 13.73 3.01
CA ALA A 116 3.69 12.60 2.31
C ALA A 116 2.64 11.84 1.49
N THR A 117 1.47 11.58 2.08
CA THR A 117 0.32 10.94 1.40
C THR A 117 -0.11 11.76 0.18
N LYS A 118 -0.31 13.07 0.35
CA LYS A 118 -0.69 13.99 -0.74
C LYS A 118 0.35 13.99 -1.86
N SER A 119 1.63 14.13 -1.52
CA SER A 119 2.72 14.15 -2.49
C SER A 119 2.82 12.85 -3.28
N TYR A 120 2.68 11.71 -2.62
CA TYR A 120 2.81 10.41 -3.28
C TYR A 120 1.63 10.14 -4.22
N VAL A 121 0.40 10.35 -3.76
CA VAL A 121 -0.79 10.25 -4.61
C VAL A 121 -0.69 11.20 -5.81
N GLN A 122 -0.28 12.45 -5.59
CA GLN A 122 -0.15 13.42 -6.67
C GLN A 122 0.83 12.95 -7.74
N PHE A 123 1.95 12.33 -7.33
CA PHE A 123 2.91 11.72 -8.25
C PHE A 123 2.29 10.58 -9.07
N GLU A 124 1.53 9.68 -8.46
CA GLU A 124 0.91 8.56 -9.17
C GLU A 124 -0.20 9.03 -10.12
N VAL A 125 -1.03 9.97 -9.69
CA VAL A 125 -2.08 10.57 -10.51
C VAL A 125 -1.47 11.32 -11.70
N SER A 126 -0.46 12.18 -11.49
CA SER A 126 0.18 12.91 -12.60
C SER A 126 0.90 11.95 -13.55
N THR A 127 1.53 10.89 -13.03
CA THR A 127 2.14 9.85 -13.88
C THR A 127 1.09 9.14 -14.74
N ALA A 128 -0.09 8.86 -14.18
CA ALA A 128 -1.18 8.24 -14.91
C ALA A 128 -1.84 9.16 -15.95
N GLN A 129 -1.89 10.47 -15.68
CA GLN A 129 -2.52 11.47 -16.55
C GLN A 129 -1.59 11.99 -17.64
N ASP A 130 -0.35 12.34 -17.27
CA ASP A 130 0.54 13.17 -18.09
C ASP A 130 1.56 12.34 -18.89
N LEU A 131 1.87 11.11 -18.44
CA LEU A 131 2.77 10.20 -19.15
C LEU A 131 1.94 9.18 -19.95
N ASP A 132 2.30 7.89 -19.85
CA ASP A 132 1.63 6.81 -20.55
C ASP A 132 1.17 5.70 -19.61
N TRP A 133 0.30 4.83 -20.16
CA TRP A 133 -0.28 3.70 -19.45
C TRP A 133 0.77 2.77 -18.81
N ILE A 134 1.90 2.55 -19.48
CA ILE A 134 2.95 1.66 -18.97
C ILE A 134 3.73 2.31 -17.83
N SER A 135 4.04 3.61 -17.92
CA SER A 135 4.71 4.38 -16.87
C SER A 135 3.86 4.42 -15.60
N SER A 136 2.54 4.54 -15.75
CA SER A 136 1.58 4.46 -14.64
C SER A 136 1.60 3.11 -13.93
N LYS A 137 1.84 2.01 -14.65
CA LYS A 137 2.00 0.67 -14.04
C LYS A 137 3.39 0.49 -13.42
N ILE A 138 4.42 1.07 -14.01
CA ILE A 138 5.77 1.07 -13.42
C ILE A 138 5.78 1.82 -12.08
N ALA A 139 5.04 2.93 -11.98
CA ALA A 139 4.96 3.73 -10.77
C ALA A 139 4.42 2.98 -9.54
N THR A 140 3.60 1.93 -9.72
CA THR A 140 3.04 1.14 -8.61
C THR A 140 3.94 -0.02 -8.16
N ILE A 141 4.97 -0.38 -8.94
CA ILE A 141 5.89 -1.49 -8.63
C ILE A 141 6.49 -1.38 -7.21
N PRO A 142 7.00 -0.21 -6.75
CA PRO A 142 7.59 -0.09 -5.43
C PRO A 142 6.60 -0.39 -4.30
N CYS A 143 5.35 0.06 -4.43
CA CYS A 143 4.29 -0.21 -3.44
C CYS A 143 4.11 -1.71 -3.28
N ILE A 144 3.89 -2.43 -4.38
CA ILE A 144 3.48 -3.84 -4.30
C ILE A 144 4.66 -4.73 -3.92
N GLN A 145 5.82 -4.55 -4.56
CA GLN A 145 7.02 -5.33 -4.26
C GLN A 145 7.58 -4.99 -2.87
N GLY A 146 7.48 -3.72 -2.47
CA GLY A 146 7.93 -3.23 -1.17
C GLY A 146 7.12 -3.80 -0.03
N TYR A 147 5.79 -3.63 -0.09
CA TYR A 147 4.89 -4.09 0.96
C TYR A 147 4.97 -5.61 1.14
N TYR A 148 5.01 -6.38 0.05
CA TYR A 148 5.22 -7.82 0.13
C TYR A 148 6.51 -8.18 0.87
N LYS A 149 7.63 -7.58 0.47
CA LYS A 149 8.94 -7.89 1.08
C LYS A 149 9.01 -7.46 2.55
N ILE A 150 8.43 -6.31 2.89
CA ILE A 150 8.31 -5.84 4.29
C ILE A 150 7.47 -6.83 5.09
N ALA A 151 6.28 -7.18 4.61
CA ALA A 151 5.37 -8.09 5.29
C ALA A 151 5.98 -9.49 5.46
N LYS A 152 6.62 -10.06 4.42
CA LYS A 152 7.38 -11.33 4.55
C LYS A 152 8.49 -11.25 5.59
N LYS A 153 9.17 -10.10 5.71
CA LYS A 153 10.19 -9.88 6.74
C LYS A 153 9.55 -9.85 8.12
N MET A 154 8.50 -9.06 8.30
CA MET A 154 7.76 -8.97 9.56
C MET A 154 7.13 -10.31 9.97
N GLU A 155 6.61 -11.11 9.04
CA GLU A 155 6.04 -12.44 9.30
C GLU A 155 7.05 -13.37 10.01
N ARG A 156 8.33 -13.28 9.61
CA ARG A 156 9.44 -14.04 10.18
C ARG A 156 9.96 -13.44 11.49
N GLU A 157 10.02 -12.11 11.57
CA GLU A 157 10.72 -11.40 12.64
C GLU A 157 9.83 -10.97 13.81
N SER A 158 8.50 -10.91 13.61
CA SER A 158 7.56 -10.42 14.63
C SER A 158 7.62 -11.25 15.91
N LYS A 159 7.89 -10.60 17.04
CA LYS A 159 7.91 -11.25 18.37
C LYS A 159 6.52 -11.64 18.85
N LYS A 160 5.50 -10.89 18.43
CA LYS A 160 4.09 -11.10 18.77
C LYS A 160 3.27 -11.15 17.49
N LYS A 161 2.44 -12.19 17.37
CA LYS A 161 1.62 -12.47 16.18
C LYS A 161 0.14 -12.21 16.42
N ASP A 162 -0.26 -11.99 17.66
CA ASP A 162 -1.62 -11.66 18.10
C ASP A 162 -1.93 -10.15 18.03
N THR A 163 -0.98 -9.33 17.58
CA THR A 163 -1.15 -7.88 17.46
C THR A 163 -2.04 -7.51 16.28
N VAL A 164 -2.70 -6.35 16.39
CA VAL A 164 -3.62 -5.85 15.34
C VAL A 164 -2.93 -5.67 13.99
N TRP A 165 -1.69 -5.16 13.95
CA TRP A 165 -0.96 -4.99 12.70
C TRP A 165 -0.50 -6.32 12.12
N TYR A 166 -0.16 -7.31 12.96
CA TYR A 166 0.22 -8.61 12.45
C TYR A 166 -0.95 -9.26 11.71
N GLN A 167 -2.11 -9.30 12.35
CA GLN A 167 -3.29 -9.96 11.79
C GLN A 167 -3.87 -9.21 10.58
N ASN A 168 -3.94 -7.87 10.63
CA ASN A 168 -4.66 -7.09 9.63
C ASN A 168 -3.76 -6.51 8.53
N TRP A 169 -2.43 -6.48 8.71
CA TRP A 169 -1.51 -5.91 7.74
C TRP A 169 -0.42 -6.88 7.32
N VAL A 170 0.27 -7.55 8.25
CA VAL A 170 1.37 -8.46 7.91
C VAL A 170 0.85 -9.68 7.18
N VAL A 171 -0.17 -10.37 7.72
CA VAL A 171 -0.69 -11.60 7.11
C VAL A 171 -1.17 -11.34 5.67
N PRO A 172 -2.06 -10.36 5.38
CA PRO A 172 -2.51 -10.12 4.01
C PRO A 172 -1.37 -9.72 3.06
N ASN A 173 -0.51 -8.77 3.45
CA ASN A 173 0.59 -8.32 2.59
C ASN A 173 1.70 -9.36 2.42
N SER A 174 1.77 -10.38 3.29
CA SER A 174 2.74 -11.49 3.16
C SER A 174 2.29 -12.58 2.19
N ASP A 175 1.04 -12.54 1.75
CA ASP A 175 0.50 -13.42 0.71
C ASP A 175 0.73 -12.79 -0.67
N TRP A 176 1.47 -13.50 -1.53
CA TRP A 176 1.73 -13.01 -2.88
C TRP A 176 0.46 -12.95 -3.73
N SER A 177 -0.50 -13.85 -3.53
CA SER A 177 -1.75 -13.86 -4.30
C SER A 177 -2.57 -12.59 -4.05
N TYR A 178 -2.51 -12.08 -2.82
CA TYR A 178 -3.09 -10.81 -2.44
C TYR A 178 -2.37 -9.64 -3.12
N CYS A 179 -1.03 -9.63 -3.12
CA CYS A 179 -0.24 -8.60 -3.78
C CYS A 179 -0.40 -8.61 -5.31
N GLU A 180 -0.44 -9.80 -5.92
CA GLU A 180 -0.62 -10.00 -7.36
C GLU A 180 -2.01 -9.53 -7.83
N SER A 181 -3.05 -9.71 -7.01
CA SER A 181 -4.38 -9.20 -7.32
C SER A 181 -4.44 -7.67 -7.44
N GLN A 182 -3.49 -6.96 -6.84
CA GLN A 182 -3.29 -5.51 -6.99
C GLN A 182 -2.44 -5.16 -8.23
N ILE A 183 -1.75 -6.14 -8.83
CA ILE A 183 -0.90 -5.98 -10.02
C ILE A 183 -1.65 -6.23 -11.30
N LEU A 184 -2.60 -7.19 -11.35
CA LEU A 184 -3.09 -7.71 -12.65
C LEU A 184 -3.44 -6.57 -13.61
N VAL A 185 -2.66 -6.56 -14.69
CA VAL A 185 -2.43 -5.47 -15.63
C VAL A 185 -3.22 -5.74 -16.87
#